data_AF-A0A261QET2-F1
#
_entry.id   AF-A0A261QET2-F1
#
_cell.length_a   1.000
_cell.length_b   1.000
_cell.length_c   1.000
_cell.angle_alpha   90.00
_cell.angle_beta   90.00
_cell.angle_gamma   90.00
#
_symmetry.space_group_name_H-M   'P 1'
#
loop_
_entity.id
_entity.type
_entity.pdbx_description
1 polymer ?
#
loop_
_entity_poly.entity_id
_entity_poly.type
_entity_poly.pdbx_seq_one_letter_code
_entity_poly.pdbx_strand_id
1 'polypeptide(L)' 'MFQRNNEGNDRITNTAGAFQSDGRDVEFSQELADRDDLVAQERSKAADQRAKARKNNNQ' A
#
# COMPACT_ATOMS: atom_id res chain seq x y z
N MET A 1 27.22 40.02 7.45
CA MET A 1 25.85 40.40 7.04
C MET A 1 25.62 39.74 5.68
N PHE A 2 24.85 38.66 5.47
CA PHE A 2 23.81 37.96 6.22
C PHE A 2 23.93 36.44 6.04
N GLN A 3 23.62 35.68 7.08
CA GLN A 3 23.49 34.22 7.09
C GLN A 3 22.09 33.79 6.61
N ARG A 4 21.98 32.64 5.92
CA ARG A 4 21.37 31.41 6.46
C ARG A 4 21.14 30.32 5.41
N ASN A 5 21.38 29.09 5.87
CA ASN A 5 21.31 27.81 5.20
C ASN A 5 19.86 27.37 4.98
N ASN A 6 19.61 26.58 3.93
CA ASN A 6 18.51 25.61 3.97
C ASN A 6 18.78 24.43 3.02
N GLU A 7 19.76 23.60 3.38
CA GLU A 7 19.90 22.26 2.83
C GLU A 7 18.83 21.36 3.48
N GLY A 8 17.59 21.52 3.03
CA GLY A 8 16.51 20.59 3.31
C GLY A 8 16.81 19.30 2.57
N ASN A 9 17.55 18.41 3.22
CA ASN A 9 17.71 17.03 2.82
C ASN A 9 16.33 16.37 2.87
N ASP A 10 15.57 16.49 1.77
CA ASP A 10 14.33 15.77 1.47
C ASP A 10 14.67 14.28 1.27
N ARG A 11 15.22 13.67 2.31
CA ARG A 11 15.34 12.22 2.44
C ARG A 11 13.91 11.72 2.58
N ILE A 12 13.30 11.43 1.44
CA ILE A 12 12.15 10.53 1.34
C ILE A 12 12.66 9.20 1.88
N THR A 13 12.51 8.99 3.19
CA THR A 13 12.87 7.72 3.81
C THR A 13 11.87 6.72 3.26
N ASN A 14 12.31 5.86 2.35
CA ASN A 14 11.55 4.69 1.95
C ASN A 14 11.49 3.79 3.18
N THR A 15 10.45 3.97 3.99
CA THR A 15 10.19 3.28 5.28
C THR A 15 9.81 1.81 5.06
N ALA A 16 10.40 1.14 4.07
CA ALA A 16 10.19 -0.27 3.75
C ALA A 16 10.61 -1.20 4.90
N GLY A 17 11.44 -0.71 5.83
CA GLY A 17 11.91 -1.47 6.99
C GLY A 17 11.05 -1.35 8.25
N ALA A 18 10.11 -0.40 8.35
CA ALA A 18 9.32 -0.22 9.59
C ALA A 18 8.05 -1.08 9.65
N PHE A 19 7.69 -1.74 8.55
CA PHE A 19 6.49 -2.59 8.43
C PHE A 19 6.85 -4.07 8.39
N GLN A 20 7.89 -4.47 9.13
CA GLN A 20 8.21 -5.89 9.30
C GLN A 20 7.07 -6.54 10.09
N SER A 21 6.27 -7.39 9.44
CA SER A 21 5.26 -8.21 10.12
C SER A 21 5.97 -9.20 11.05
N ASP A 22 5.40 -9.46 12.22
CA ASP A 22 5.88 -10.49 13.16
C ASP A 22 5.71 -11.93 12.64
N GLY A 23 5.19 -12.09 11.42
CA GLY A 23 5.01 -13.36 10.73
C GLY A 23 3.83 -14.16 11.27
N ARG A 24 2.94 -13.54 12.05
CA ARG A 24 1.71 -14.17 12.50
C ARG A 24 0.63 -14.06 11.43
N ASP A 25 0.08 -15.20 11.06
CA ASP A 25 -1.13 -15.25 10.25
C ASP A 25 -2.31 -14.79 11.11
N VAL A 26 -3.07 -13.80 10.63
CA VAL A 26 -4.28 -13.30 11.29
C VAL A 26 -5.44 -13.48 10.31
N GLU A 27 -6.53 -14.12 10.75
CA GLU A 27 -7.69 -14.33 9.89
C GLU A 27 -8.53 -13.06 9.72
N PHE A 28 -9.00 -12.83 8.49
CA PHE A 28 -9.93 -11.76 8.18
C PHE A 28 -11.28 -11.99 8.86
N SER A 29 -11.76 -11.00 9.62
CA SER A 29 -13.06 -11.01 10.28
C SER A 29 -13.98 -9.97 9.65
N GLN A 30 -15.01 -10.41 8.92
CA GLN A 30 -15.90 -9.50 8.19
C GLN A 30 -16.71 -8.57 9.11
N GLU A 31 -17.08 -9.05 10.29
CA GLU A 31 -17.85 -8.26 11.27
C GLU A 31 -17.02 -7.15 11.94
N LEU A 32 -15.68 -7.30 11.94
CA LEU A 32 -14.74 -6.31 12.47
C LEU A 32 -14.21 -5.36 11.39
N ALA A 33 -14.45 -5.68 10.12
CA ALA A 33 -14.02 -4.86 8.99
C ALA A 33 -14.82 -3.56 8.99
N ASP A 34 -14.11 -2.44 8.93
CA ASP A 34 -14.77 -1.15 8.72
C ASP A 34 -15.14 -0.96 7.25
N ARG A 35 -15.76 0.20 6.95
CA ARG A 35 -16.16 0.53 5.59
C ARG A 35 -14.96 0.61 4.63
N ASP A 36 -13.82 1.08 5.10
CA ASP A 36 -12.65 1.29 4.28
C ASP A 36 -11.98 -0.04 3.94
N ASP A 37 -11.95 -1.00 4.88
CA ASP A 37 -11.50 -2.36 4.65
C ASP A 37 -12.30 -3.06 3.54
N LEU A 38 -13.63 -2.91 3.56
CA LEU A 38 -14.51 -3.48 2.54
C LEU A 38 -14.24 -2.86 1.16
N VAL A 39 -14.14 -1.53 1.09
CA VAL A 39 -13.86 -0.81 -0.16
C VAL A 39 -12.48 -1.18 -0.71
N ALA A 40 -11.47 -1.32 0.16
CA ALA A 40 -10.13 -1.73 -0.23
C ALA A 40 -10.15 -3.14 -0.84
N GLN A 41 -10.89 -4.07 -0.24
CA GLN A 41 -11.04 -5.44 -0.75
C GLN A 41 -11.71 -5.45 -2.14
N GLU A 42 -12.79 -4.69 -2.33
CA GLU A 42 -13.47 -4.57 -3.62
C GLU A 42 -12.57 -3.99 -4.71
N ARG A 43 -11.84 -2.91 -4.37
CA ARG A 43 -10.88 -2.28 -5.29
C ARG A 43 -9.77 -3.23 -5.70
N SER A 44 -9.27 -4.02 -4.75
CA SER A 44 -8.24 -5.03 -5.00
C SER A 44 -8.74 -6.09 -5.99
N LYS A 45 -9.92 -6.68 -5.74
CA LYS A 45 -10.56 -7.65 -6.65
C LYS A 45 -10.75 -7.09 -8.06
N ALA A 46 -11.18 -5.84 -8.18
CA ALA A 46 -11.36 -5.18 -9.48
C ALA A 46 -10.02 -4.93 -10.21
N ALA A 47 -8.94 -4.64 -9.47
CA ALA A 47 -7.60 -4.52 -10.05
C ALA A 47 -7.09 -5.88 -10.58
N ASP A 48 -7.26 -6.95 -9.81
CA ASP A 48 -6.85 -8.30 -10.21
C ASP A 48 -7.58 -8.78 -11.46
N GLN A 49 -8.90 -8.54 -11.53
CA GLN A 49 -9.68 -8.85 -12.73
C GLN A 49 -9.15 -8.12 -13.96
N ARG A 50 -8.85 -6.82 -13.83
CA ARG A 50 -8.26 -6.02 -14.92
C ARG A 50 -6.89 -6.54 -15.33
N ALA A 51 -6.03 -6.88 -14.36
CA ALA A 51 -4.71 -7.44 -14.63
C ALA A 51 -4.81 -8.79 -15.36
N LYS A 52 -5.71 -9.67 -14.92
CA LYS A 52 -5.97 -10.96 -15.57
C LYS A 52 -6.48 -10.80 -16.99
N ALA A 53 -7.41 -9.88 -17.23
CA ALA A 53 -7.91 -9.58 -18.58
C ALA A 53 -6.78 -9.10 -19.51
N ARG A 54 -5.90 -8.21 -19.03
CA ARG A 54 -4.73 -7.76 -19.80
C ARG A 54 -3.76 -8.91 -20.09
N LYS A 55 -3.51 -9.80 -19.13
CA LYS A 55 -2.65 -10.96 -19.31
C LYS A 55 -3.16 -11.87 -20.42
N ASN A 56 -4.47 -12.14 -20.45
CA ASN A 56 -5.08 -13.00 -21.46
C ASN A 56 -5.09 -12.37 -22.87
N ASN A 57 -5.18 -11.05 -22.97
CA ASN A 57 -5.15 -10.34 -24.25
C ASN A 57 -3.73 -10.15 -24.82
N ASN A 58 -2.69 -10.44 -24.02
CA ASN A 58 -1.28 -10.42 -24.42
C ASN A 58 -0.73 -11.85 -24.66
N GLN A 59 -1.61 -12.84 -24.88
CA GLN A 59 -1.28 -14.21 -25.29
C GLN A 59 -1.77 -14.43 -26.72
#